data_AF-A0A321L7U1-F1
#
_entry.id   AF-A0A321L7U1-F1
#
_cell.length_a   1.000
_cell.length_b   1.000
_cell.length_c   1.000
_cell.angle_alpha   90.00
_cell.angle_beta   90.00
_cell.angle_gamma   90.00
#
_symmetry.space_group_name_H-M   'P 1'
#
loop_
_entity.id
_entity.type
_entity.pdbx_description
1 polymer ?
#
loop_
_entity_poly.entity_id
_entity_poly.type
_entity_poly.pdbx_seq_one_letter_code
_entity_poly.pdbx_strand_id
1 'polypeptide(L)'
;MIQNGFHPDFPPEVQQQLSEIKSHPPQGSPGGNVRDLRNLLWSSIDNDTSRDLDQIEYAERLPNGDARVLVGIADVDVFVAKGTPIDLHAQGEATTVYTGARNFHMLPEELSESASSLLEQDHKLCMVIEFVVGTDGYVKSSELYPALVHNRAQLAYNAVGPWLEGRAPAPPKVAASAELQAQLKLQDEIAQSLKEARFRHGALNIENTETRPVVLHDQVVDIVRQEKNRATELIEDFMVAANEAVARTLVERKVSSIRRVVKTPERWERIVELAAKHGTQLPAQPDSKALNDFLTACKAKDPDHFADISLSVVKLMGPGEYVLQRPDDPEQGHFGLAVQNYTHSTAPNRRYADLLTQRLIKAMLAGQPAPYSDDELSGIARNCTVKEDAAR
;
A
#
# COMPACT_ATOMS: atom_id res chain seq x y z
N MET A 1 -20.08 -3.20 12.06
CA MET A 1 -20.23 -1.83 11.48
C MET A 1 -20.72 -0.83 12.52
N ILE A 2 -22.03 -0.66 12.76
CA ILE A 2 -22.57 0.42 13.64
C ILE A 2 -21.99 0.39 15.06
N GLN A 3 -21.90 -0.79 15.69
CA GLN A 3 -21.32 -0.94 17.04
C GLN A 3 -19.84 -0.55 17.11
N ASN A 4 -19.12 -0.66 15.98
CA ASN A 4 -17.72 -0.27 15.83
C ASN A 4 -17.56 1.16 15.28
N GLY A 5 -18.65 1.94 15.27
CA GLY A 5 -18.65 3.36 14.91
C GLY A 5 -18.70 3.67 13.42
N PHE A 6 -18.96 2.70 12.54
CA PHE A 6 -19.08 2.91 11.08
C PHE A 6 -20.52 3.19 10.65
N HIS A 7 -20.68 3.96 9.57
CA HIS A 7 -21.94 4.24 8.89
C HIS A 7 -22.02 3.44 7.59
N PRO A 8 -22.74 2.29 7.57
CA PRO A 8 -22.74 1.39 6.41
C PRO A 8 -23.48 1.94 5.18
N ASP A 9 -24.36 2.92 5.38
CA ASP A 9 -25.15 3.55 4.33
C ASP A 9 -24.63 4.96 4.06
N PHE A 10 -24.52 5.32 2.79
CA PHE A 10 -24.16 6.67 2.38
C PHE A 10 -25.30 7.65 2.65
N PRO A 11 -25.02 8.85 3.19
CA PRO A 11 -26.03 9.88 3.38
C PRO A 11 -26.55 10.43 2.02
N PRO A 12 -27.77 10.99 1.96
CA PRO A 12 -28.37 11.44 0.69
C PRO A 12 -27.51 12.42 -0.12
N GLU A 13 -26.75 13.28 0.55
CA GLU A 13 -25.86 14.27 -0.05
C GLU A 13 -24.73 13.62 -0.86
N VAL A 14 -24.30 12.41 -0.49
CA VAL A 14 -23.33 11.62 -1.27
C VAL A 14 -23.92 11.20 -2.61
N GLN A 15 -25.18 10.78 -2.64
CA GLN A 15 -25.85 10.38 -3.88
C GLN A 15 -26.06 11.55 -4.83
N GLN A 16 -26.35 12.74 -4.27
CA GLN A 16 -26.43 13.97 -5.05
C GLN A 16 -25.08 14.31 -5.69
N GLN A 17 -24.00 14.37 -4.89
CA GLN A 17 -22.66 14.63 -5.41
C GLN A 17 -22.24 13.59 -6.47
N LEU A 18 -22.53 12.31 -6.24
CA LEU A 18 -22.21 11.25 -7.18
C LEU A 18 -22.93 11.42 -8.53
N SER A 19 -24.19 11.85 -8.50
CA SER A 19 -24.96 12.14 -9.72
C SER A 19 -24.37 13.32 -10.50
N GLU A 20 -23.87 14.34 -9.81
CA GLU A 20 -23.17 15.48 -10.41
C GLU A 20 -21.85 15.03 -11.07
N ILE A 21 -21.05 14.22 -10.38
CA ILE A 21 -19.81 13.63 -10.92
C ILE A 21 -20.09 12.78 -12.16
N LYS A 22 -21.13 11.92 -12.13
CA LYS A 22 -21.52 11.10 -13.30
C LYS A 22 -21.94 11.95 -14.49
N SER A 23 -22.61 13.08 -14.25
CA SER A 23 -23.07 13.99 -15.30
C SER A 23 -21.93 14.86 -15.86
N HIS A 24 -20.95 15.20 -15.01
CA HIS A 24 -19.81 16.05 -15.35
C HIS A 24 -18.51 15.40 -14.85
N PRO A 25 -18.10 14.27 -15.43
CA PRO A 25 -16.93 13.55 -14.96
C PRO A 25 -15.69 14.45 -15.07
N PRO A 26 -14.82 14.49 -14.03
CA PRO A 26 -13.58 15.23 -14.09
C PRO A 26 -12.79 14.84 -15.33
N GLN A 27 -12.38 15.85 -16.11
CA GLN A 27 -11.63 15.63 -17.34
C GLN A 27 -10.14 15.78 -17.06
N GLY A 28 -9.38 14.73 -17.36
CA GLY A 28 -7.92 14.78 -17.45
C GLY A 28 -7.49 14.90 -18.91
N SER A 29 -6.66 15.89 -19.25
CA SER A 29 -6.02 15.98 -20.56
C SER A 29 -4.50 16.02 -20.39
N PRO A 30 -3.72 15.33 -21.23
CA PRO A 30 -2.27 15.51 -21.27
C PRO A 30 -1.92 16.97 -21.58
N GLY A 31 -0.95 17.52 -20.85
CA GLY A 31 -0.52 18.92 -20.99
C GLY A 31 -0.41 19.66 -19.67
N GLY A 32 0.38 20.75 -19.66
CA GLY A 32 0.76 21.43 -18.42
C GLY A 32 1.64 20.54 -17.54
N ASN A 33 1.20 20.24 -16.32
CA ASN A 33 1.94 19.41 -15.36
C ASN A 33 1.64 17.90 -15.47
N VAL A 34 0.65 17.49 -16.29
CA VAL A 34 0.24 16.07 -16.44
C VAL A 34 1.01 15.40 -17.56
N ARG A 35 1.84 14.40 -17.23
CA ARG A 35 2.62 13.62 -18.22
C ARG A 35 1.75 12.60 -18.94
N ASP A 36 2.01 12.33 -20.23
CA ASP A 36 1.35 11.24 -20.96
C ASP A 36 2.20 9.98 -20.92
N LEU A 37 1.75 8.98 -20.14
CA LEU A 37 2.44 7.71 -19.97
C LEU A 37 1.59 6.51 -20.41
N ARG A 38 0.54 6.75 -21.22
CA ARG A 38 -0.37 5.70 -21.73
C ARG A 38 0.31 4.64 -22.60
N ASN A 39 1.49 4.97 -23.13
CA ASN A 39 2.25 4.07 -24.01
C ASN A 39 3.09 3.04 -23.25
N LEU A 40 3.28 3.21 -21.94
CA LEU A 40 4.02 2.24 -21.14
C LEU A 40 3.19 0.97 -20.91
N LEU A 41 3.88 -0.14 -20.69
CA LEU A 41 3.28 -1.44 -20.43
C LEU A 41 2.94 -1.58 -18.94
N TRP A 42 2.05 -0.71 -18.46
CA TRP A 42 1.54 -0.78 -17.09
C TRP A 42 0.75 -2.06 -16.86
N SER A 43 0.90 -2.65 -15.68
CA SER A 43 0.07 -3.76 -15.19
C SER A 43 -0.48 -3.45 -13.80
N SER A 44 -1.55 -4.14 -13.40
CA SER A 44 -1.90 -4.31 -11.99
C SER A 44 -1.87 -5.80 -11.64
N ILE A 45 -1.50 -6.13 -10.41
CA ILE A 45 -1.61 -7.48 -9.85
C ILE A 45 -2.36 -7.40 -8.53
N ASP A 46 -3.53 -8.02 -8.47
CA ASP A 46 -4.44 -7.95 -7.32
C ASP A 46 -5.05 -9.30 -6.99
N ASN A 47 -6.00 -9.35 -6.05
CA ASN A 47 -6.82 -10.55 -5.86
C ASN A 47 -7.77 -10.74 -7.05
N ASP A 48 -8.13 -11.99 -7.35
CA ASP A 48 -8.99 -12.33 -8.51
C ASP A 48 -10.35 -11.60 -8.53
N THR A 49 -10.81 -11.13 -7.37
CA THR A 49 -12.10 -10.46 -7.17
C THR A 49 -11.99 -8.95 -6.94
N SER A 50 -10.77 -8.40 -6.92
CA SER A 50 -10.55 -6.97 -6.69
C SER A 50 -11.07 -6.15 -7.86
N ARG A 51 -11.80 -5.08 -7.54
CA ARG A 51 -12.32 -4.11 -8.51
C ARG A 51 -11.88 -2.69 -8.20
N ASP A 52 -11.43 -2.43 -6.98
CA ASP A 52 -10.89 -1.20 -6.44
C ASP A 52 -9.37 -1.10 -6.63
N LEU A 53 -8.94 -1.14 -7.90
CA LEU A 53 -7.52 -1.17 -8.24
C LEU A 53 -6.90 0.20 -8.00
N ASP A 54 -6.18 0.32 -6.90
CA ASP A 54 -5.52 1.56 -6.49
C ASP A 54 -4.26 1.87 -7.27
N GLN A 55 -3.57 0.85 -7.78
CA GLN A 55 -2.19 0.97 -8.21
C GLN A 55 -1.86 0.12 -9.44
N ILE A 56 -0.93 0.62 -10.25
CA ILE A 56 -0.33 -0.07 -11.40
C ILE A 56 1.19 0.15 -11.42
N GLU A 57 1.94 -0.78 -12.00
CA GLU A 57 3.40 -0.77 -11.97
C GLU A 57 4.04 -0.93 -13.36
N TYR A 58 5.21 -0.31 -13.53
CA TYR A 58 6.09 -0.41 -14.69
C TYR A 58 7.55 -0.30 -14.24
N ALA A 59 8.47 -1.01 -14.90
CA ALA A 59 9.90 -0.88 -14.61
C ALA A 59 10.75 -0.85 -15.88
N GLU A 60 11.94 -0.27 -15.79
CA GLU A 60 12.96 -0.32 -16.84
C GLU A 60 14.37 -0.32 -16.27
N ARG A 61 15.31 -0.93 -16.98
CA ARG A 61 16.74 -0.86 -16.65
C ARG A 61 17.35 0.41 -17.24
N LEU A 62 18.10 1.13 -16.41
CA LEU A 62 18.86 2.31 -16.82
C LEU A 62 20.23 1.89 -17.38
N PRO A 63 20.89 2.73 -18.21
CA PRO A 63 22.18 2.39 -18.82
C PRO A 63 23.31 2.05 -17.83
N ASN A 64 23.22 2.53 -16.59
CA ASN A 64 24.18 2.29 -15.52
C ASN A 64 23.90 1.00 -14.72
N GLY A 65 22.87 0.23 -15.07
CA GLY A 65 22.46 -1.00 -14.38
C GLY A 65 21.45 -0.80 -13.26
N ASP A 66 21.22 0.43 -12.81
CA ASP A 66 20.12 0.75 -11.90
C ASP A 66 18.76 0.48 -12.57
N ALA A 67 17.70 0.41 -11.79
CA ALA A 67 16.35 0.21 -12.29
C ALA A 67 15.48 1.42 -11.96
N ARG A 68 14.72 1.93 -12.93
CA ARG A 68 13.65 2.89 -12.68
C ARG A 68 12.35 2.12 -12.52
N VAL A 69 11.63 2.38 -11.43
CA VAL A 69 10.30 1.85 -11.16
C VAL A 69 9.32 3.00 -11.13
N LEU A 70 8.18 2.82 -11.79
CA LEU A 70 7.06 3.73 -11.71
C LEU A 70 5.89 2.98 -11.08
N VAL A 71 5.30 3.60 -10.07
CA VAL A 71 4.03 3.18 -9.47
C VAL A 71 3.00 4.26 -9.75
N GLY A 72 1.98 3.95 -10.54
CA GLY A 72 0.84 4.84 -10.78
C GLY A 72 -0.25 4.58 -9.75
N ILE A 73 -0.60 5.59 -8.96
CA ILE A 73 -1.69 5.52 -7.97
C ILE A 73 -2.91 6.27 -8.49
N ALA A 74 -4.10 5.69 -8.38
CA ALA A 74 -5.37 6.30 -8.76
C ALA A 74 -5.50 7.74 -8.19
N ASP A 75 -5.78 8.74 -9.04
CA ASP A 75 -6.06 10.10 -8.59
C ASP A 75 -7.51 10.22 -8.10
N VAL A 76 -7.75 9.82 -6.84
CA VAL A 76 -9.08 9.83 -6.21
C VAL A 76 -9.52 11.25 -5.84
N ASP A 77 -8.56 12.12 -5.48
CA ASP A 77 -8.82 13.52 -5.13
C ASP A 77 -9.52 14.30 -6.25
N VAL A 78 -9.31 13.93 -7.52
CA VAL A 78 -10.01 14.59 -8.65
C VAL A 78 -11.54 14.37 -8.63
N PHE A 79 -12.01 13.28 -8.01
CA PHE A 79 -13.44 12.96 -7.84
C PHE A 79 -13.94 13.36 -6.45
N VAL A 80 -13.07 13.34 -5.45
CA VAL A 80 -13.41 13.54 -4.05
C VAL A 80 -12.60 14.73 -3.54
N ALA A 81 -13.05 15.95 -3.84
CA ALA A 81 -12.39 17.16 -3.36
C ALA A 81 -12.61 17.35 -1.84
N LYS A 82 -11.65 18.01 -1.15
CA LYS A 82 -11.76 18.28 0.29
C LYS A 82 -13.04 19.07 0.61
N GLY A 83 -13.78 18.63 1.62
CA GLY A 83 -14.97 19.29 2.16
C GLY A 83 -16.28 18.96 1.44
N THR A 84 -16.28 18.12 0.40
CA THR A 84 -17.51 17.68 -0.25
C THR A 84 -18.23 16.59 0.55
N PRO A 85 -19.53 16.31 0.30
CA PRO A 85 -20.26 15.24 1.00
C PRO A 85 -19.56 13.87 1.02
N ILE A 86 -19.01 13.44 -0.12
CA ILE A 86 -18.24 12.18 -0.23
C ILE A 86 -16.97 12.24 0.61
N ASP A 87 -16.25 13.36 0.62
CA ASP A 87 -15.04 13.52 1.45
C ASP A 87 -15.36 13.45 2.93
N LEU A 88 -16.41 14.14 3.39
CA LEU A 88 -16.81 14.14 4.80
C LEU A 88 -17.22 12.74 5.27
N HIS A 89 -17.95 11.99 4.44
CA HIS A 89 -18.28 10.60 4.73
C HIS A 89 -17.01 9.73 4.76
N ALA A 90 -16.16 9.82 3.74
CA ALA A 90 -14.90 9.08 3.66
C ALA A 90 -13.96 9.37 4.84
N GLN A 91 -13.91 10.62 5.30
CA GLN A 91 -13.14 11.02 6.49
C GLN A 91 -13.69 10.37 7.76
N GLY A 92 -15.02 10.27 7.88
CA GLY A 92 -15.71 9.62 8.99
C GLY A 92 -15.49 8.11 9.03
N GLU A 93 -15.57 7.44 7.88
CA GLU A 93 -15.34 5.99 7.77
C GLU A 93 -13.86 5.62 7.82
N ALA A 94 -12.98 6.48 7.28
CA ALA A 94 -11.53 6.41 7.18
C ALA A 94 -10.93 5.21 6.41
N THR A 95 -11.62 4.08 6.32
CA THR A 95 -11.19 2.87 5.61
C THR A 95 -12.38 2.09 5.07
N THR A 96 -12.18 1.38 3.96
CA THR A 96 -13.09 0.31 3.54
C THR A 96 -12.97 -0.87 4.50
N VAL A 97 -14.09 -1.49 4.87
CA VAL A 97 -14.12 -2.69 5.71
C VAL A 97 -14.50 -3.90 4.85
N TYR A 98 -13.54 -4.79 4.63
CA TYR A 98 -13.74 -6.04 3.89
C TYR A 98 -14.25 -7.11 4.85
N THR A 99 -15.49 -7.56 4.68
CA THR A 99 -16.04 -8.69 5.43
C THR A 99 -16.16 -9.92 4.55
N GLY A 100 -16.49 -11.07 5.16
CA GLY A 100 -16.61 -12.30 4.40
C GLY A 100 -17.69 -12.26 3.31
N ALA A 101 -18.84 -11.64 3.58
CA ALA A 101 -20.00 -11.65 2.67
C ALA A 101 -20.14 -10.36 1.85
N ARG A 102 -19.76 -9.21 2.43
CA ARG A 102 -19.94 -7.89 1.80
C ARG A 102 -18.82 -6.93 2.18
N ASN A 103 -18.42 -6.07 1.25
CA ASN A 103 -17.52 -4.97 1.54
C ASN A 103 -18.34 -3.73 1.92
N PHE A 104 -17.87 -2.99 2.92
CA PHE A 104 -18.41 -1.68 3.28
C PHE A 104 -17.41 -0.63 2.83
N HIS A 105 -17.69 -0.03 1.67
CA HIS A 105 -16.75 0.85 1.00
C HIS A 105 -16.68 2.23 1.66
N MET A 106 -15.46 2.76 1.80
CA MET A 106 -15.21 4.14 2.24
C MET A 106 -15.77 5.17 1.24
N LEU A 107 -15.74 4.81 -0.04
CA LEU A 107 -16.23 5.62 -1.16
C LEU A 107 -17.35 4.87 -1.88
N PRO A 108 -18.28 5.55 -2.56
CA PRO A 108 -19.25 4.88 -3.42
C PRO A 108 -18.56 3.95 -4.43
N GLU A 109 -19.11 2.76 -4.65
CA GLU A 109 -18.57 1.75 -5.56
C GLU A 109 -18.38 2.28 -6.98
N GLU A 110 -19.26 3.19 -7.43
CA GLU A 110 -19.12 3.82 -8.75
C GLU A 110 -17.89 4.72 -8.88
N LEU A 111 -17.30 5.14 -7.76
CA LEU A 111 -15.98 5.75 -7.74
C LEU A 111 -14.90 4.68 -7.56
N SER A 112 -14.90 4.00 -6.40
CA SER A 112 -13.78 3.14 -5.99
C SER A 112 -13.58 1.95 -6.90
N GLU A 113 -14.64 1.38 -7.49
CA GLU A 113 -14.58 0.20 -8.36
C GLU A 113 -14.78 0.53 -9.85
N SER A 114 -14.84 1.82 -10.22
CA SER A 114 -15.05 2.23 -11.60
C SER A 114 -14.35 3.53 -11.97
N ALA A 115 -14.81 4.69 -11.50
CA ALA A 115 -14.32 5.98 -12.00
C ALA A 115 -12.84 6.21 -11.71
N SER A 116 -12.38 5.96 -10.47
CA SER A 116 -10.98 6.09 -10.06
C SER A 116 -10.18 4.79 -10.18
N SER A 117 -10.83 3.63 -10.17
CA SER A 117 -10.16 2.32 -10.28
C SER A 117 -9.35 2.19 -11.56
N LEU A 118 -8.10 1.72 -11.46
CA LEU A 118 -7.18 1.53 -12.60
C LEU A 118 -7.47 0.26 -13.41
N LEU A 119 -8.75 0.06 -13.76
CA LEU A 119 -9.20 -1.02 -14.64
C LEU A 119 -8.55 -0.92 -16.03
N GLU A 120 -8.43 -2.06 -16.72
CA GLU A 120 -7.70 -2.21 -17.98
C GLU A 120 -8.26 -1.42 -19.18
N GLN A 121 -9.49 -0.90 -19.11
CA GLN A 121 -10.20 -0.42 -20.30
C GLN A 121 -10.11 1.09 -20.55
N ASP A 122 -9.74 1.86 -19.53
CA ASP A 122 -9.83 3.32 -19.57
C ASP A 122 -8.47 3.99 -19.36
N HIS A 123 -8.33 5.18 -19.95
CA HIS A 123 -7.28 6.10 -19.55
C HIS A 123 -7.63 6.72 -18.20
N LYS A 124 -6.71 6.66 -17.25
CA LYS A 124 -6.94 7.17 -15.90
C LYS A 124 -5.88 8.21 -15.53
N LEU A 125 -6.30 9.20 -14.74
CA LEU A 125 -5.37 10.09 -14.06
C LEU A 125 -4.76 9.35 -12.87
N CYS A 126 -3.45 9.48 -12.74
CA CYS A 126 -2.69 8.94 -11.63
C CYS A 126 -1.78 9.98 -11.02
N MET A 127 -1.50 9.81 -9.74
CA MET A 127 -0.26 10.30 -9.14
C MET A 127 0.80 9.22 -9.31
N VAL A 128 1.84 9.52 -10.09
CA VAL A 128 2.96 8.61 -10.30
C VAL A 128 4.02 8.88 -9.25
N ILE A 129 4.47 7.79 -8.62
CA ILE A 129 5.63 7.73 -7.75
C ILE A 129 6.73 7.05 -8.56
N GLU A 130 7.67 7.83 -9.08
CA GLU A 130 8.87 7.32 -9.76
C GLU A 130 10.00 7.19 -8.75
N PHE A 131 10.72 6.07 -8.77
CA PHE A 131 11.95 5.92 -7.98
C PHE A 131 13.00 5.09 -8.69
N VAL A 132 14.27 5.36 -8.39
CA VAL A 132 15.43 4.64 -8.94
C VAL A 132 15.99 3.70 -7.87
N VAL A 133 16.01 2.41 -8.17
CA VAL A 133 16.59 1.35 -7.35
C VAL A 133 18.00 1.05 -7.82
N GLY A 134 18.95 1.16 -6.90
CA GLY A 134 20.34 0.80 -7.13
C GLY A 134 20.55 -0.69 -7.34
N THR A 135 21.70 -1.06 -7.90
CA THR A 135 22.16 -2.46 -7.96
C THR A 135 22.35 -3.11 -6.58
N ASP A 136 22.44 -2.30 -5.53
CA ASP A 136 22.48 -2.69 -4.12
C ASP A 136 21.10 -2.89 -3.48
N GLY A 137 20.02 -2.62 -4.23
CA GLY A 137 18.64 -2.75 -3.80
C GLY A 137 18.12 -1.56 -2.99
N TYR A 138 18.84 -0.43 -2.93
CA TYR A 138 18.38 0.78 -2.24
C TYR A 138 17.76 1.80 -3.19
N VAL A 139 16.74 2.52 -2.72
CA VAL A 139 16.17 3.65 -3.46
C VAL A 139 17.12 4.85 -3.40
N LYS A 140 17.61 5.29 -4.57
CA LYS A 140 18.58 6.38 -4.72
C LYS A 140 17.94 7.75 -4.89
N SER A 141 16.80 7.80 -5.58
CA SER A 141 16.08 9.04 -5.86
C SER A 141 14.61 8.76 -6.14
N SER A 142 13.77 9.78 -5.99
CA SER A 142 12.35 9.69 -6.31
C SER A 142 11.80 11.01 -6.87
N GLU A 143 10.78 10.91 -7.71
CA GLU A 143 10.02 12.04 -8.25
C GLU A 143 8.52 11.72 -8.16
N LEU A 144 7.71 12.75 -7.87
CA LEU A 144 6.25 12.65 -7.81
C LEU A 144 5.64 13.57 -8.88
N TYR A 145 4.71 13.07 -9.69
CA TYR A 145 4.03 13.89 -10.69
C TYR A 145 2.69 13.29 -11.12
N PRO A 146 1.72 14.11 -11.56
CA PRO A 146 0.50 13.59 -12.16
C PRO A 146 0.75 13.07 -13.58
N ALA A 147 0.07 12.00 -13.97
CA ALA A 147 0.16 11.44 -15.31
C ALA A 147 -1.19 10.87 -15.78
N LEU A 148 -1.37 10.82 -17.10
CA LEU A 148 -2.39 10.02 -17.75
C LEU A 148 -1.78 8.66 -18.13
N VAL A 149 -2.41 7.59 -17.67
CA VAL A 149 -1.93 6.21 -17.86
C VAL A 149 -3.02 5.33 -18.49
N HIS A 150 -2.62 4.14 -18.92
CA HIS A 150 -3.53 3.11 -19.42
C HIS A 150 -3.03 1.76 -18.90
N ASN A 151 -3.81 1.10 -18.04
CA ASN A 151 -3.46 -0.23 -17.54
C ASN A 151 -3.57 -1.23 -18.71
N ARG A 152 -2.46 -1.85 -19.09
CA ARG A 152 -2.40 -2.78 -20.24
C ARG A 152 -2.72 -4.21 -19.85
N ALA A 153 -2.68 -4.53 -18.56
CA ALA A 153 -2.92 -5.87 -18.07
C ALA A 153 -3.37 -5.86 -16.60
N GLN A 154 -4.65 -6.15 -16.37
CA GLN A 154 -5.14 -6.57 -15.06
C GLN A 154 -4.82 -8.06 -14.85
N LEU A 155 -4.04 -8.35 -13.81
CA LEU A 155 -3.53 -9.68 -13.47
C LEU A 155 -3.90 -10.03 -12.03
N ALA A 156 -3.74 -11.31 -11.68
CA ALA A 156 -4.05 -11.79 -10.35
C ALA A 156 -2.90 -12.54 -9.68
N TYR A 157 -2.74 -12.34 -8.37
CA TYR A 157 -1.68 -12.94 -7.57
C TYR A 157 -1.60 -14.46 -7.72
N ASN A 158 -2.75 -15.14 -7.62
CA ASN A 158 -2.84 -16.60 -7.66
C ASN A 158 -2.38 -17.21 -9.00
N ALA A 159 -2.45 -16.42 -10.07
CA ALA A 159 -2.03 -16.85 -11.40
C ALA A 159 -0.58 -16.45 -11.72
N VAL A 160 -0.17 -15.24 -11.33
CA VAL A 160 1.17 -14.72 -11.63
C VAL A 160 2.23 -15.30 -10.69
N GLY A 161 1.92 -15.46 -9.39
CA GLY A 161 2.88 -15.92 -8.38
C GLY A 161 3.50 -17.28 -8.71
N PRO A 162 2.71 -18.35 -8.86
CA PRO A 162 3.22 -19.67 -9.23
C PRO A 162 3.97 -19.70 -10.57
N TRP A 163 3.64 -18.82 -11.51
CA TRP A 163 4.37 -18.68 -12.77
C TRP A 163 5.76 -18.06 -12.58
N LEU A 164 5.87 -16.97 -11.81
CA LEU A 164 7.16 -16.35 -11.47
C LEU A 164 8.07 -17.34 -10.71
N GLU A 165 7.49 -18.23 -9.93
CA GLU A 165 8.20 -19.28 -9.18
C GLU A 165 8.56 -20.51 -10.02
N GLY A 166 8.14 -20.57 -11.29
CA GLY A 166 8.37 -21.71 -12.17
C GLY A 166 7.56 -22.96 -11.81
N ARG A 167 6.51 -22.82 -10.99
CA ARG A 167 5.63 -23.92 -10.56
C ARG A 167 4.38 -24.09 -11.44
N ALA A 168 4.07 -23.10 -12.27
CA ALA A 168 2.91 -23.10 -13.18
C ALA A 168 3.25 -22.44 -14.53
N PRO A 169 2.50 -22.75 -15.61
CA PRO A 169 2.62 -22.00 -16.86
C PRO A 169 2.16 -20.55 -16.70
N ALA A 170 2.62 -19.67 -17.59
CA ALA A 170 2.15 -18.28 -17.64
C ALA A 170 0.62 -18.22 -17.83
N PRO A 171 -0.10 -17.34 -17.10
CA PRO A 171 -1.52 -17.16 -17.35
C PRO A 171 -1.77 -16.64 -18.78
N PRO A 172 -2.94 -16.90 -19.38
CA PRO A 172 -3.17 -16.66 -20.82
C PRO A 172 -2.77 -15.27 -21.33
N LYS A 173 -3.08 -14.21 -20.56
CA LYS A 173 -2.73 -12.82 -20.91
C LYS A 173 -1.22 -12.59 -20.95
N VAL A 174 -0.50 -13.15 -19.98
CA VAL A 174 0.97 -13.09 -19.90
C VAL A 174 1.60 -13.98 -20.98
N ALA A 175 1.07 -15.19 -21.20
CA ALA A 175 1.54 -16.10 -22.24
C ALA A 175 1.43 -15.48 -23.65
N ALA A 176 0.43 -14.65 -23.89
CA ALA A 176 0.19 -14.00 -25.18
C ALA A 176 1.15 -12.84 -25.51
N SER A 177 1.98 -12.37 -24.56
CA SER A 177 2.89 -11.24 -24.77
C SER A 177 4.28 -11.48 -24.17
N ALA A 178 5.29 -11.59 -25.03
CA ALA A 178 6.68 -11.73 -24.60
C ALA A 178 7.19 -10.47 -23.88
N GLU A 179 6.71 -9.29 -24.28
CA GLU A 179 7.05 -8.01 -23.64
C GLU A 179 6.49 -7.94 -22.22
N LEU A 180 5.25 -8.38 -22.01
CA LEU A 180 4.64 -8.43 -20.67
C LEU A 180 5.36 -9.45 -19.78
N GLN A 181 5.76 -10.60 -20.32
CA GLN A 181 6.57 -11.56 -19.59
C GLN A 181 7.91 -10.98 -19.15
N ALA A 182 8.60 -10.27 -20.04
CA ALA A 182 9.87 -9.62 -19.73
C ALA A 182 9.69 -8.53 -18.66
N GLN A 183 8.61 -7.74 -18.75
CA GLN A 183 8.32 -6.69 -17.79
C GLN A 183 8.04 -7.25 -16.39
N LEU A 184 7.16 -8.23 -16.26
CA LEU A 184 6.83 -8.84 -14.96
C LEU A 184 8.04 -9.52 -14.30
N LYS A 185 8.92 -10.14 -15.10
CA LYS A 185 10.17 -10.73 -14.60
C LYS A 185 11.17 -9.69 -14.12
N LEU A 186 11.28 -8.56 -14.84
CA LEU A 186 12.12 -7.44 -14.41
C LEU A 186 11.58 -6.83 -13.10
N GLN A 187 10.27 -6.63 -13.01
CA GLN A 187 9.64 -6.15 -11.78
C GLN A 187 9.90 -7.08 -10.60
N ASP A 188 9.77 -8.40 -10.79
CA ASP A 188 10.11 -9.40 -9.77
C ASP A 188 11.57 -9.29 -9.32
N GLU A 189 12.50 -9.25 -10.27
CA GLU A 189 13.94 -9.11 -9.97
C GLU A 189 14.24 -7.88 -9.09
N ILE A 190 13.64 -6.73 -9.43
CA ILE A 190 13.83 -5.48 -8.71
C ILE A 190 13.18 -5.55 -7.32
N ALA A 191 11.95 -6.04 -7.22
CA ALA A 191 11.24 -6.15 -5.95
C ALA A 191 12.01 -7.05 -4.96
N GLN A 192 12.69 -8.06 -5.47
CA GLN A 192 13.42 -9.03 -4.66
C GLN A 192 14.75 -8.45 -4.20
N SER A 193 15.39 -7.63 -5.04
CA SER A 193 16.53 -6.81 -4.63
C SER A 193 16.15 -5.82 -3.51
N LEU A 194 15.00 -5.15 -3.61
CA LEU A 194 14.45 -4.27 -2.56
C LEU A 194 14.23 -5.05 -1.27
N LYS A 195 13.54 -6.20 -1.34
CA LYS A 195 13.27 -7.07 -0.19
C LYS A 195 14.52 -7.49 0.55
N GLU A 196 15.52 -7.97 -0.20
CA GLU A 196 16.79 -8.39 0.38
C GLU A 196 17.52 -7.23 1.05
N ALA A 197 17.50 -6.03 0.44
CA ALA A 197 18.08 -4.83 1.03
C ALA A 197 17.40 -4.44 2.35
N ARG A 198 16.07 -4.50 2.42
CA ARG A 198 15.28 -4.26 3.64
C ARG A 198 15.61 -5.28 4.73
N PHE A 199 15.69 -6.56 4.41
CA PHE A 199 16.06 -7.59 5.38
C PHE A 199 17.50 -7.45 5.88
N ARG A 200 18.45 -7.05 5.02
CA ARG A 200 19.82 -6.68 5.46
C ARG A 200 19.80 -5.54 6.48
N HIS A 201 18.81 -4.66 6.42
CA HIS A 201 18.63 -3.53 7.33
C HIS A 201 17.73 -3.83 8.54
N GLY A 202 17.31 -5.09 8.71
CA GLY A 202 16.58 -5.55 9.89
C GLY A 202 15.06 -5.48 9.77
N ALA A 203 14.49 -5.35 8.57
CA ALA A 203 13.06 -5.55 8.39
C ALA A 203 12.68 -6.95 8.88
N LEU A 204 11.57 -7.08 9.59
CA LEU A 204 11.20 -8.35 10.21
C LEU A 204 10.53 -9.25 9.18
N ASN A 205 11.03 -10.47 9.03
CA ASN A 205 10.36 -11.52 8.27
C ASN A 205 9.20 -12.10 9.10
N ILE A 206 8.06 -11.41 9.12
CA ILE A 206 6.86 -11.85 9.82
C ILE A 206 5.94 -12.59 8.85
N GLU A 207 5.45 -13.76 9.27
CA GLU A 207 4.36 -14.45 8.60
C GLU A 207 3.07 -14.37 9.42
N ASN A 208 1.97 -14.08 8.74
CA ASN A 208 0.63 -14.24 9.27
C ASN A 208 -0.12 -15.34 8.51
N THR A 209 -1.01 -16.02 9.21
CA THR A 209 -1.96 -16.94 8.59
C THR A 209 -3.24 -16.16 8.34
N GLU A 210 -3.38 -15.61 7.13
CA GLU A 210 -4.62 -15.00 6.68
C GLU A 210 -5.52 -16.06 6.05
N THR A 211 -6.82 -15.99 6.36
CA THR A 211 -7.83 -16.88 5.80
C THR A 211 -8.92 -16.06 5.15
N ARG A 212 -9.37 -16.50 3.97
CA ARG A 212 -10.45 -15.86 3.23
C ARG A 212 -11.63 -16.81 3.11
N PRO A 213 -12.86 -16.35 3.39
CA PRO A 213 -14.05 -17.14 3.10
C PRO A 213 -14.27 -17.24 1.59
N VAL A 214 -14.64 -18.42 1.13
CA VAL A 214 -15.17 -18.65 -0.21
C VAL A 214 -16.67 -18.42 -0.15
N VAL A 215 -17.17 -17.50 -0.95
CA VAL A 215 -18.59 -17.15 -1.00
C VAL A 215 -19.20 -17.59 -2.31
N LEU A 216 -20.33 -18.29 -2.22
CA LEU A 216 -21.15 -18.69 -3.36
C LEU A 216 -22.62 -18.34 -3.05
N HIS A 217 -23.26 -17.58 -3.95
CA HIS A 217 -24.63 -17.08 -3.76
C HIS A 217 -24.83 -16.40 -2.38
N ASP A 218 -23.93 -15.49 -2.01
CA ASP A 218 -23.92 -14.76 -0.75
C ASP A 218 -23.82 -15.62 0.53
N GLN A 219 -23.43 -16.89 0.38
CA GLN A 219 -23.18 -17.81 1.49
C GLN A 219 -21.70 -18.20 1.55
N VAL A 220 -21.12 -18.17 2.76
CA VAL A 220 -19.78 -18.71 3.00
C VAL A 220 -19.86 -20.23 2.93
N VAL A 221 -19.19 -20.81 1.92
CA VAL A 221 -19.19 -22.25 1.65
C VAL A 221 -17.87 -22.93 2.03
N ASP A 222 -16.78 -22.16 2.16
CA ASP A 222 -15.45 -22.67 2.55
C ASP A 222 -14.61 -21.54 3.17
N ILE A 223 -13.47 -21.88 3.77
CA ILE A 223 -12.45 -20.94 4.24
C ILE A 223 -11.10 -21.45 3.77
N VAL A 224 -10.43 -20.66 2.94
CA VAL A 224 -9.12 -21.00 2.37
C VAL A 224 -8.02 -20.13 2.97
N ARG A 225 -6.82 -20.68 3.15
CA ARG A 225 -5.65 -19.91 3.54
C ARG A 225 -5.20 -19.05 2.34
N GLN A 226 -4.93 -17.79 2.59
CA GLN A 226 -4.27 -16.93 1.61
C GLN A 226 -2.76 -17.13 1.74
N GLU A 227 -2.15 -17.73 0.70
CA GLU A 227 -0.71 -17.96 0.68
C GLU A 227 0.01 -16.77 0.07
N LYS A 228 1.00 -16.26 0.79
CA LYS A 228 1.98 -15.32 0.24
C LYS A 228 2.76 -16.03 -0.86
N ASN A 229 2.85 -15.40 -2.02
CA ASN A 229 3.55 -15.89 -3.20
C ASN A 229 4.42 -14.80 -3.80
N ARG A 230 5.21 -15.16 -4.81
CA ARG A 230 6.16 -14.26 -5.47
C ARG A 230 5.53 -12.98 -6.02
N ALA A 231 4.29 -13.05 -6.53
CA ALA A 231 3.59 -11.88 -7.03
C ALA A 231 3.10 -10.96 -5.90
N THR A 232 2.64 -11.52 -4.77
CA THR A 232 2.30 -10.70 -3.60
C THR A 232 3.53 -9.99 -3.02
N GLU A 233 4.69 -10.67 -3.01
CA GLU A 233 5.96 -10.06 -2.59
C GLU A 233 6.39 -8.93 -3.52
N LEU A 234 6.26 -9.12 -4.83
CA LEU A 234 6.58 -8.10 -5.83
C LEU A 234 5.85 -6.79 -5.53
N ILE A 235 4.52 -6.86 -5.39
CA ILE A 235 3.70 -5.68 -5.14
C ILE A 235 3.97 -5.11 -3.76
N GLU A 236 4.08 -5.94 -2.71
CA GLU A 236 4.39 -5.48 -1.34
C GLU A 236 5.67 -4.65 -1.29
N ASP A 237 6.76 -5.13 -1.88
CA ASP A 237 8.05 -4.45 -1.87
C ASP A 237 8.06 -3.16 -2.69
N PHE A 238 7.35 -3.13 -3.83
CA PHE A 238 7.14 -1.88 -4.57
C PHE A 238 6.32 -0.86 -3.78
N MET A 239 5.27 -1.30 -3.08
CA MET A 239 4.44 -0.40 -2.27
C MET A 239 5.19 0.15 -1.07
N VAL A 240 6.03 -0.66 -0.42
CA VAL A 240 6.90 -0.19 0.66
C VAL A 240 7.86 0.89 0.15
N ALA A 241 8.54 0.65 -0.98
CA ALA A 241 9.45 1.62 -1.58
C ALA A 241 8.74 2.92 -2.01
N ALA A 242 7.55 2.81 -2.60
CA ALA A 242 6.75 3.96 -3.01
C ALA A 242 6.30 4.80 -1.82
N ASN A 243 5.82 4.16 -0.75
CA ASN A 243 5.42 4.81 0.49
C ASN A 243 6.60 5.52 1.19
N GLU A 244 7.78 4.91 1.21
CA GLU A 244 9.01 5.53 1.72
C GLU A 244 9.42 6.74 0.87
N ALA A 245 9.37 6.62 -0.46
CA ALA A 245 9.68 7.70 -1.39
C ALA A 245 8.77 8.91 -1.21
N VAL A 246 7.46 8.70 -1.05
CA VAL A 246 6.50 9.77 -0.72
C VAL A 246 6.83 10.37 0.63
N ALA A 247 7.10 9.53 1.65
CA ALA A 247 7.38 10.00 2.99
C ALA A 247 8.61 10.93 3.02
N ARG A 248 9.72 10.47 2.43
CA ARG A 248 10.96 11.24 2.30
C ARG A 248 10.74 12.54 1.53
N THR A 249 10.03 12.50 0.40
CA THR A 249 9.75 13.69 -0.41
C THR A 249 9.02 14.77 0.39
N LEU A 250 8.02 14.38 1.21
CA LEU A 250 7.29 15.33 2.06
C LEU A 250 8.18 15.94 3.15
N VAL A 251 9.12 15.17 3.74
CA VAL A 251 10.12 15.70 4.68
C VAL A 251 11.03 16.72 4.00
N GLU A 252 11.63 16.35 2.86
CA GLU A 252 12.56 17.20 2.10
C GLU A 252 11.92 18.52 1.68
N ARG A 253 10.62 18.49 1.37
CA ARG A 253 9.81 19.65 0.99
C ARG A 253 9.18 20.38 2.18
N LYS A 254 9.48 19.95 3.42
CA LYS A 254 8.99 20.53 4.67
C LYS A 254 7.46 20.63 4.74
N VAL A 255 6.77 19.59 4.29
CA VAL A 255 5.31 19.49 4.35
C VAL A 255 4.93 18.65 5.57
N SER A 256 4.18 19.22 6.52
CA SER A 256 3.55 18.46 7.59
C SER A 256 2.65 17.39 6.99
N SER A 257 2.77 16.15 7.45
CA SER A 257 1.99 15.02 6.92
C SER A 257 1.68 13.98 7.99
N ILE A 258 0.75 13.08 7.67
CA ILE A 258 0.52 11.90 8.49
C ILE A 258 1.61 10.86 8.16
N ARG A 259 2.10 10.17 9.18
CA ARG A 259 3.00 9.01 9.10
C ARG A 259 2.30 7.78 9.61
N ARG A 260 2.71 6.61 9.13
CA ARG A 260 2.32 5.33 9.68
C ARG A 260 3.50 4.76 10.45
N VAL A 261 3.41 4.80 11.77
CA VAL A 261 4.52 4.41 12.65
C VAL A 261 4.17 3.13 13.38
N VAL A 262 5.17 2.27 13.53
CA VAL A 262 5.18 1.20 14.52
C VAL A 262 6.38 1.49 15.39
N LYS A 263 6.11 2.00 16.59
CA LYS A 263 7.14 2.36 17.56
C LYS A 263 7.95 1.12 17.97
N THR A 264 8.95 1.33 18.83
CA THR A 264 9.64 0.22 19.50
C THR A 264 8.63 -0.73 20.14
N PRO A 265 8.84 -2.06 20.08
CA PRO A 265 7.91 -3.05 20.59
C PRO A 265 7.44 -2.76 22.02
N GLU A 266 6.12 -2.69 22.24
CA GLU A 266 5.54 -2.39 23.55
C GLU A 266 6.00 -3.36 24.65
N ARG A 267 6.22 -4.62 24.29
CA ARG A 267 6.61 -5.70 25.22
C ARG A 267 7.92 -6.35 24.80
N TRP A 268 8.96 -5.55 24.55
CA TRP A 268 10.29 -6.05 24.17
C TRP A 268 10.86 -7.10 25.13
N GLU A 269 10.72 -6.91 26.44
CA GLU A 269 11.16 -7.88 27.45
C GLU A 269 10.58 -9.29 27.23
N ARG A 270 9.32 -9.37 26.77
CA ARG A 270 8.66 -10.64 26.46
C ARG A 270 9.15 -11.25 25.16
N ILE A 271 9.57 -10.43 24.20
CA ILE A 271 10.23 -10.88 22.98
C ILE A 271 11.61 -11.47 23.33
N VAL A 272 12.36 -10.83 24.25
CA VAL A 272 13.63 -11.37 24.77
C VAL A 272 13.41 -12.71 25.48
N GLU A 273 12.41 -12.81 26.35
CA GLU A 273 12.04 -14.07 27.00
C GLU A 273 11.65 -15.16 26.00
N LEU A 274 10.89 -14.81 24.95
CA LEU A 274 10.51 -15.73 23.89
C LEU A 274 11.75 -16.24 23.15
N ALA A 275 12.62 -15.34 22.70
CA ALA A 275 13.86 -15.72 22.01
C ALA A 275 14.75 -16.64 22.86
N ALA A 276 14.85 -16.36 24.17
CA ALA A 276 15.62 -17.17 25.10
C ALA A 276 15.09 -18.61 25.22
N LYS A 277 13.75 -18.81 25.19
CA LYS A 277 13.14 -20.16 25.15
C LYS A 277 13.50 -20.94 23.90
N HIS A 278 13.79 -20.24 22.80
CA HIS A 278 14.26 -20.82 21.54
C HIS A 278 15.79 -20.84 21.43
N GLY A 279 16.52 -20.55 22.52
CA GLY A 279 17.97 -20.63 22.59
C GLY A 279 18.72 -19.44 21.99
N THR A 280 18.05 -18.31 21.76
CA THR A 280 18.66 -17.08 21.22
C THR A 280 18.64 -15.96 22.25
N GLN A 281 19.78 -15.29 22.45
CA GLN A 281 19.87 -14.14 23.35
C GLN A 281 19.74 -12.85 22.55
N LEU A 282 18.63 -12.14 22.75
CA LEU A 282 18.42 -10.79 22.21
C LEU A 282 19.01 -9.72 23.15
N PRO A 283 19.36 -8.54 22.62
CA PRO A 283 19.81 -7.41 23.44
C PRO A 283 18.69 -6.91 24.38
N ALA A 284 19.09 -6.27 25.47
CA ALA A 284 18.15 -5.70 26.43
C ALA A 284 17.34 -4.52 25.85
N GLN A 285 17.92 -3.78 24.90
CA GLN A 285 17.24 -2.71 24.17
C GLN A 285 16.68 -3.24 22.85
N PRO A 286 15.53 -2.71 22.37
CA PRO A 286 14.97 -3.08 21.08
C PRO A 286 15.95 -2.94 19.93
N ASP A 287 16.11 -4.02 19.17
CA ASP A 287 16.97 -4.08 17.99
C ASP A 287 16.26 -4.91 16.92
N SER A 288 15.84 -4.26 15.83
CA SER A 288 15.09 -4.90 14.75
C SER A 288 15.93 -5.93 14.00
N LYS A 289 17.23 -5.68 13.83
CA LYS A 289 18.13 -6.61 13.16
C LYS A 289 18.32 -7.88 13.98
N ALA A 290 18.59 -7.76 15.28
CA ALA A 290 18.73 -8.91 16.16
C ALA A 290 17.44 -9.75 16.20
N LEU A 291 16.28 -9.08 16.23
CA LEU A 291 14.98 -9.77 16.16
C LEU A 291 14.76 -10.46 14.80
N ASN A 292 15.11 -9.82 13.69
CA ASN A 292 14.99 -10.43 12.37
C ASN A 292 15.92 -11.64 12.21
N ASP A 293 17.15 -11.55 12.71
CA ASP A 293 18.12 -12.65 12.68
C ASP A 293 17.57 -13.85 13.49
N PHE A 294 16.96 -13.60 14.65
CA PHE A 294 16.23 -14.60 15.43
C PHE A 294 15.06 -15.23 14.64
N LEU A 295 14.18 -14.41 14.07
CA LEU A 295 13.02 -14.88 13.30
C LEU A 295 13.45 -15.72 12.09
N THR A 296 14.47 -15.26 11.37
CA THR A 296 15.04 -15.97 10.22
C THR A 296 15.60 -17.34 10.61
N ALA A 297 16.32 -17.42 11.74
CA ALA A 297 16.83 -18.68 12.26
C ALA A 297 15.69 -19.63 12.69
N CYS A 298 14.64 -19.11 13.32
CA CYS A 298 13.45 -19.90 13.66
C CYS A 298 12.75 -20.46 12.42
N LYS A 299 12.52 -19.63 11.39
CA LYS A 299 11.91 -20.05 10.12
C LYS A 299 12.72 -21.14 9.42
N ALA A 300 14.04 -21.00 9.37
CA ALA A 300 14.92 -21.98 8.76
C ALA A 300 14.93 -23.32 9.50
N LYS A 301 14.74 -23.30 10.83
CA LYS A 301 14.74 -24.49 11.68
C LYS A 301 13.42 -25.25 11.65
N ASP A 302 12.30 -24.53 11.67
CA ASP A 302 10.95 -25.10 11.76
C ASP A 302 9.95 -24.23 10.98
N PRO A 303 9.93 -24.35 9.63
CA PRO A 303 9.08 -23.51 8.79
C PRO A 303 7.58 -23.76 9.03
N ASP A 304 7.20 -24.98 9.41
CA ASP A 304 5.79 -25.36 9.59
C ASP A 304 5.16 -24.65 10.80
N HIS A 305 5.92 -24.42 11.87
CA HIS A 305 5.45 -23.73 13.09
C HIS A 305 5.92 -22.27 13.19
N PHE A 306 6.63 -21.75 12.18
CA PHE A 306 7.17 -20.40 12.22
C PHE A 306 6.08 -19.30 12.36
N ALA A 307 4.90 -19.55 11.82
CA ALA A 307 3.75 -18.64 11.93
C ALA A 307 3.35 -18.37 13.40
N ASP A 308 3.52 -19.34 14.31
CA ASP A 308 3.19 -19.18 15.73
C ASP A 308 4.16 -18.22 16.45
N ILE A 309 5.44 -18.31 16.11
CA ILE A 309 6.50 -17.41 16.61
C ILE A 309 6.27 -16.02 16.04
N SER A 310 6.01 -15.92 14.73
CA SER A 310 5.71 -14.65 14.07
C SER A 310 4.51 -13.96 14.71
N LEU A 311 3.38 -14.66 14.90
CA LEU A 311 2.19 -14.12 15.54
C LEU A 311 2.45 -13.67 16.98
N SER A 312 3.24 -14.43 17.73
CA SER A 312 3.63 -14.06 19.10
C SER A 312 4.42 -12.75 19.12
N VAL A 313 5.40 -12.61 18.23
CA VAL A 313 6.19 -11.38 18.09
C VAL A 313 5.29 -10.20 17.69
N VAL A 314 4.43 -10.36 16.67
CA VAL A 314 3.48 -9.31 16.24
C VAL A 314 2.60 -8.83 17.40
N LYS A 315 2.03 -9.76 18.18
CA LYS A 315 1.21 -9.40 19.35
C LYS A 315 2.01 -8.66 20.42
N LEU A 316 3.31 -8.89 20.53
CA LEU A 316 4.17 -8.23 21.51
C LEU A 316 4.71 -6.87 21.00
N MET A 317 4.72 -6.64 19.69
CA MET A 317 5.12 -5.36 19.09
C MET A 317 4.14 -4.23 19.40
N GLY A 318 2.85 -4.53 19.42
CA GLY A 318 1.79 -3.51 19.51
C GLY A 318 1.28 -3.09 18.13
N PRO A 319 0.15 -2.35 18.07
CA PRO A 319 -0.41 -1.87 16.82
C PRO A 319 0.44 -0.74 16.22
N GLY A 320 0.35 -0.57 14.91
CA GLY A 320 0.80 0.66 14.27
C GLY A 320 -0.22 1.77 14.46
N GLU A 321 0.22 3.02 14.44
CA GLU A 321 -0.64 4.18 14.56
C GLU A 321 -0.32 5.20 13.47
N TYR A 322 -1.34 6.01 13.14
CA TYR A 322 -1.14 7.20 12.33
C TYR A 322 -0.82 8.38 13.24
N VAL A 323 0.26 9.09 12.94
CA VAL A 323 0.70 10.27 13.71
C VAL A 323 1.01 11.44 12.79
N LEU A 324 0.78 12.66 13.27
CA LEU A 324 1.31 13.85 12.62
C LEU A 324 2.84 13.86 12.75
N GLN A 325 3.51 14.16 11.64
CA GLN A 325 4.92 14.50 11.59
C GLN A 325 5.07 15.91 11.02
N ARG A 326 5.67 16.81 11.80
CA ARG A 326 6.10 18.13 11.33
C ARG A 326 7.51 18.08 10.76
N PRO A 327 7.93 19.07 9.97
CA PRO A 327 9.27 19.14 9.40
C PRO A 327 10.40 19.09 10.44
N ASP A 328 10.18 19.64 11.63
CA ASP A 328 11.20 19.73 12.70
C ASP A 328 11.03 18.65 13.78
N ASP A 329 10.00 17.80 13.67
CA ASP A 329 9.81 16.69 14.60
C ASP A 329 10.89 15.61 14.35
N PRO A 330 11.37 14.91 15.39
CA PRO A 330 12.29 13.80 15.20
C PRO A 330 11.65 12.72 14.34
N GLU A 331 12.43 12.06 13.50
CA GLU A 331 11.93 10.97 12.65
C GLU A 331 11.40 9.81 13.50
N GLN A 332 10.16 9.41 13.22
CA GLN A 332 9.52 8.28 13.86
C GLN A 332 9.45 7.12 12.87
N GLY A 333 10.22 6.07 13.15
CA GLY A 333 10.33 4.90 12.28
C GLY A 333 9.19 3.90 12.39
N HIS A 334 9.25 2.90 11.51
CA HIS A 334 8.40 1.72 11.52
C HIS A 334 9.25 0.48 11.83
N PHE A 335 9.28 0.06 13.10
CA PHE A 335 10.18 -0.98 13.61
C PHE A 335 10.11 -2.28 12.80
N GLY A 336 8.90 -2.75 12.46
CA GLY A 336 8.71 -3.99 11.70
C GLY A 336 9.24 -3.96 10.27
N LEU A 337 9.31 -2.77 9.67
CA LEU A 337 9.78 -2.59 8.29
C LEU A 337 11.24 -2.13 8.24
N ALA A 338 11.83 -1.81 9.40
CA ALA A 338 13.16 -1.19 9.53
C ALA A 338 13.37 0.05 8.64
N VAL A 339 12.32 0.86 8.50
CA VAL A 339 12.37 2.14 7.78
C VAL A 339 12.13 3.29 8.75
N GLN A 340 12.80 4.43 8.54
CA GLN A 340 12.68 5.62 9.40
C GLN A 340 11.52 6.52 8.99
N ASN A 341 11.14 6.54 7.71
CA ASN A 341 10.09 7.38 7.18
C ASN A 341 9.08 6.53 6.41
N TYR A 342 7.87 6.38 6.94
CA TYR A 342 6.82 5.58 6.31
C TYR A 342 5.46 6.27 6.40
N THR A 343 4.70 6.20 5.30
CA THR A 343 3.31 6.66 5.23
C THR A 343 2.49 5.68 4.42
N HIS A 344 1.17 5.83 4.42
CA HIS A 344 0.32 5.17 3.44
C HIS A 344 -0.05 6.18 2.34
N SER A 345 0.23 5.82 1.09
CA SER A 345 0.02 6.66 -0.09
C SER A 345 -0.38 5.89 -1.36
N THR A 346 -0.56 4.57 -1.24
CA THR A 346 -0.72 3.64 -2.37
C THR A 346 -2.10 2.99 -2.45
N ALA A 347 -3.06 3.38 -1.61
CA ALA A 347 -4.41 2.82 -1.59
C ALA A 347 -5.56 3.84 -1.34
N PRO A 348 -5.65 4.95 -2.10
CA PRO A 348 -6.61 6.03 -1.84
C PRO A 348 -8.09 5.66 -2.06
N ASN A 349 -8.44 4.62 -2.81
CA ASN A 349 -9.84 4.20 -2.96
C ASN A 349 -10.41 3.60 -1.67
N ARG A 350 -9.54 3.11 -0.78
CA ARG A 350 -9.95 2.34 0.41
C ARG A 350 -9.34 2.82 1.72
N ARG A 351 -8.46 3.83 1.70
CA ARG A 351 -7.87 4.45 2.90
C ARG A 351 -7.84 5.97 2.78
N TYR A 352 -8.42 6.64 3.77
CA TYR A 352 -8.50 8.11 3.77
C TYR A 352 -7.14 8.78 4.00
N ALA A 353 -6.24 8.14 4.74
CA ALA A 353 -4.88 8.63 4.95
C ALA A 353 -4.12 8.81 3.62
N ASP A 354 -4.34 7.90 2.67
CA ASP A 354 -3.75 7.94 1.34
C ASP A 354 -4.36 9.06 0.48
N LEU A 355 -5.69 9.24 0.52
CA LEU A 355 -6.38 10.36 -0.14
C LEU A 355 -5.92 11.73 0.40
N LEU A 356 -5.75 11.85 1.71
CA LEU A 356 -5.17 13.05 2.33
C LEU A 356 -3.73 13.28 1.85
N THR A 357 -2.91 12.21 1.82
CA THR A 357 -1.52 12.29 1.37
C THR A 357 -1.45 12.74 -0.09
N GLN A 358 -2.36 12.26 -0.94
CA GLN A 358 -2.49 12.69 -2.33
C GLN A 358 -2.76 14.21 -2.45
N ARG A 359 -3.65 14.76 -1.61
CA ARG A 359 -3.92 16.21 -1.55
C ARG A 359 -2.69 17.02 -1.13
N LEU A 360 -1.94 16.54 -0.14
CA LEU A 360 -0.68 17.17 0.28
C LEU A 360 0.33 17.21 -0.88
N ILE A 361 0.49 16.09 -1.59
CA ILE A 361 1.39 16.01 -2.75
C ILE A 361 0.94 16.98 -3.85
N LYS A 362 -0.35 17.02 -4.21
CA LYS A 362 -0.85 17.90 -5.27
C LYS A 362 -0.68 19.38 -4.93
N ALA A 363 -0.97 19.78 -3.69
CA ALA A 363 -0.75 21.16 -3.24
C ALA A 363 0.74 21.53 -3.28
N MET A 364 1.62 20.64 -2.81
CA MET A 364 3.07 20.81 -2.84
C MET A 364 3.57 20.98 -4.29
N LEU A 365 3.16 20.12 -5.22
CA LEU A 365 3.55 20.20 -6.63
C LEU A 365 3.03 21.48 -7.30
N ALA A 366 1.87 21.98 -6.89
CA ALA A 366 1.29 23.22 -7.39
C ALA A 366 1.84 24.49 -6.71
N GLY A 367 2.77 24.36 -5.75
CA GLY A 367 3.28 25.49 -4.96
C GLY A 367 2.22 26.19 -4.13
N GLN A 368 1.13 25.49 -3.78
CA GLN A 368 0.02 26.00 -2.99
C GLN A 368 0.24 25.73 -1.50
N PRO A 369 -0.39 26.51 -0.60
CA PRO A 369 -0.42 26.20 0.82
C PRO A 369 -0.94 24.79 1.07
N ALA A 370 -0.43 24.13 2.12
CA ALA A 370 -0.92 22.82 2.52
C ALA A 370 -2.44 22.89 2.80
N PRO A 371 -3.24 21.96 2.27
CA PRO A 371 -4.69 22.00 2.38
C PRO A 371 -5.20 21.68 3.80
N TYR A 372 -4.32 21.33 4.74
CA TYR A 372 -4.65 20.97 6.11
C TYR A 372 -3.74 21.70 7.09
N SER A 373 -4.33 22.17 8.17
CA SER A 373 -3.59 22.58 9.37
C SER A 373 -3.06 21.37 10.15
N ASP A 374 -2.06 21.58 11.00
CA ASP A 374 -1.54 20.54 11.90
C ASP A 374 -2.62 19.95 12.83
N ASP A 375 -3.59 20.76 13.27
CA ASP A 375 -4.69 20.30 14.12
C ASP A 375 -5.64 19.37 13.34
N GLU A 376 -5.95 19.70 12.08
CA GLU A 376 -6.71 18.81 11.20
C GLU A 376 -5.96 17.51 10.96
N LEU A 377 -4.66 17.58 10.63
CA LEU A 377 -3.83 16.39 10.41
C LEU A 377 -3.79 15.49 11.65
N SER A 378 -3.63 16.07 12.84
CA SER A 378 -3.64 15.34 14.11
C SER A 378 -4.99 14.67 14.38
N GLY A 379 -6.09 15.38 14.13
CA GLY A 379 -7.44 14.85 14.29
C GLY A 379 -7.73 13.69 13.33
N ILE A 380 -7.32 13.83 12.07
CA ILE A 380 -7.47 12.80 11.04
C ILE A 380 -6.61 11.58 11.37
N ALA A 381 -5.35 11.77 11.75
CA ALA A 381 -4.46 10.67 12.13
C ALA A 381 -5.03 9.84 13.28
N ARG A 382 -5.58 10.50 14.31
CA ARG A 382 -6.26 9.82 15.41
C ARG A 382 -7.48 9.03 14.92
N ASN A 383 -8.33 9.62 14.07
CA ASN A 383 -9.51 8.92 13.55
C ASN A 383 -9.13 7.71 12.69
N CYS A 384 -8.16 7.86 11.78
CA CYS A 384 -7.66 6.76 10.96
C CYS A 384 -7.14 5.60 11.81
N THR A 385 -6.44 5.88 12.92
CA THR A 385 -5.97 4.84 13.85
C THR A 385 -7.15 4.11 14.51
N VAL A 386 -8.09 4.86 15.10
CA VAL A 386 -9.27 4.29 15.77
C VAL A 386 -10.11 3.44 14.81
N LYS A 387 -10.33 3.92 13.58
CA LYS A 387 -11.14 3.23 12.57
C LYS A 387 -10.44 2.01 12.00
N GLU A 388 -9.13 2.06 11.77
CA GLU A 388 -8.38 0.89 11.32
C GLU A 388 -8.41 -0.22 12.37
N ASP A 389 -8.26 0.12 13.66
CA ASP A 389 -8.37 -0.86 14.75
C ASP A 389 -9.79 -1.43 14.87
N ALA A 390 -10.82 -0.60 14.66
CA ALA A 390 -12.22 -1.03 14.71
C ALA A 390 -12.68 -1.87 13.50
N ALA A 391 -11.92 -1.83 12.40
CA ALA A 391 -12.16 -2.61 11.18
C ALA A 391 -11.57 -4.03 11.23
N ARG A 392 -10.60 -4.27 12.12
CA ARG A 392 -9.99 -5.58 12.38
C ARG A 392 -10.85 -6.38 13.36
#